data_AF-A0A956XQE5-F1
#
_entry.id   AF-A0A956XQE5-F1
#
_cell.length_a   1.000
_cell.length_b   1.000
_cell.length_c   1.000
_cell.angle_alpha   90.00
_cell.angle_beta   90.00
_cell.angle_gamma   90.00
#
_symmetry.space_group_name_H-M   'P 1'
#
loop_
_entity.id
_entity.type
_entity.pdbx_description
1 polymer ?
#
loop_
_entity_poly.entity_id
_entity_poly.type
_entity_poly.pdbx_seq_one_letter_code
_entity_poly.pdbx_strand_id
1 'polypeptide(L)' 'MSGSEGSSVKPTVAIRQGARFLPYGLVDGLDEELGYFSLRELQEVRGALGLPIERDLYFEPTTLAEIRG' A
#
# COMPACT_ATOMS: atom_id res chain seq x y z
N MET A 1 30.30 -17.23 29.37
CA MET A 1 29.13 -17.35 28.50
C MET A 1 27.95 -16.68 29.18
N SER A 2 27.52 -15.53 28.72
CA SER A 2 26.15 -15.02 28.96
C SER A 2 25.93 -13.92 27.94
N GLY A 3 25.24 -14.26 26.86
CA GLY A 3 24.97 -13.36 25.73
C GLY A 3 24.13 -12.18 26.18
N SER A 4 24.53 -10.99 25.74
CA SER A 4 23.69 -9.80 25.76
C SER A 4 22.52 -10.02 24.79
N GLU A 5 21.31 -10.19 25.32
CA GLU A 5 20.10 -10.23 24.51
C GLU A 5 19.96 -8.90 23.77
N GLY A 6 20.10 -8.95 22.45
CA GLY A 6 19.81 -7.85 21.57
C GLY A 6 18.34 -7.49 21.70
N SER A 7 18.07 -6.34 22.31
CA SER A 7 16.73 -5.75 22.32
C SER A 7 16.29 -5.58 20.87
N SER A 8 15.34 -6.42 20.45
CA SER A 8 14.70 -6.32 19.14
C SER A 8 13.92 -5.01 19.11
N VAL A 9 14.57 -3.98 18.59
CA VAL A 9 13.90 -2.76 18.15
C VAL A 9 12.94 -3.15 17.05
N LYS A 10 11.67 -3.39 17.43
CA LYS A 10 10.58 -3.47 16.46
C LYS A 10 10.67 -2.21 15.61
N PRO A 11 10.61 -2.29 14.27
CA PRO A 11 10.62 -1.09 13.45
C PRO A 11 9.31 -0.36 13.74
N THR A 12 9.36 0.58 14.68
CA THR A 12 8.31 1.57 14.86
C THR A 12 8.40 2.44 13.63
N VAL A 13 7.53 2.16 12.66
CA VAL A 13 7.30 3.06 11.52
C VAL A 13 6.97 4.42 12.11
N ALA A 14 7.91 5.35 12.05
CA ALA A 14 7.71 6.71 12.44
C ALA A 14 6.76 7.34 11.42
N ILE A 15 5.46 7.30 11.70
CA ILE A 15 4.42 7.91 10.87
C ILE A 15 4.59 9.43 11.00
N ARG A 16 5.32 10.05 10.07
CA ARG A 16 5.39 11.51 9.98
C ARG A 16 4.00 12.05 9.66
N GLN A 17 3.59 13.13 10.33
CA GLN A 17 2.37 13.88 10.00
C GLN A 17 2.40 14.24 8.51
N GLY A 18 1.50 13.62 7.73
CA GLY A 18 1.42 13.73 6.26
C GLY A 18 1.48 12.39 5.52
N ALA A 19 2.12 11.36 6.10
CA ALA A 19 2.37 10.07 5.45
C ALA A 19 1.24 9.03 5.59
N ARG A 20 0.05 9.43 6.07
CA ARG A 20 -1.01 8.48 6.49
C ARG A 20 -1.67 7.70 5.34
N PHE A 21 -1.37 8.06 4.09
CA PHE A 21 -2.15 7.66 2.92
C PHE A 21 -1.29 7.39 1.67
N LEU A 22 -0.09 6.85 1.86
CA LEU A 22 0.76 6.34 0.78
C LEU A 22 0.90 4.82 0.87
N PRO A 23 -0.09 4.02 0.42
CA PRO A 23 0.07 2.58 0.35
C PRO A 23 1.16 2.19 -0.65
N TYR A 24 1.75 1.02 -0.46
CA TYR A 24 2.63 0.37 -1.41
C TYR A 24 1.93 -0.87 -1.98
N GLY A 25 1.97 -1.06 -3.29
CA GLY A 25 1.32 -2.19 -3.92
C GLY A 25 1.58 -2.30 -5.42
N LEU A 26 0.96 -3.31 -6.03
CA LEU A 26 0.93 -3.48 -7.47
C LEU A 26 -0.03 -2.46 -8.08
N VAL A 27 0.46 -1.72 -9.07
CA VAL A 27 -0.33 -0.83 -9.91
C VAL A 27 -0.31 -1.42 -11.32
N ASP A 28 -1.47 -1.85 -11.79
CA ASP A 28 -1.68 -2.31 -13.16
C ASP A 28 -2.50 -1.24 -13.90
N GLY A 29 -1.82 -0.46 -14.74
CA GLY A 29 -2.38 0.71 -15.40
C GLY A 29 -1.92 0.82 -16.85
N LEU A 30 -1.13 1.86 -17.16
CA LEU A 30 -0.46 1.95 -18.47
C LEU A 30 0.68 0.95 -18.60
N ASP A 31 1.41 0.78 -17.50
CA ASP A 31 2.46 -0.22 -17.31
C ASP A 31 2.24 -0.90 -15.95
N GLU A 32 2.76 -2.12 -15.80
CA GLU A 32 2.72 -2.85 -14.52
C GLU A 32 3.89 -2.41 -13.64
N GLU A 33 3.59 -1.84 -12.46
CA GLU A 33 4.59 -1.29 -11.56
C GLU A 33 4.34 -1.67 -10.08
N LEU A 34 5.43 -1.81 -9.31
CA LEU A 34 5.37 -1.96 -7.85
C LEU A 34 5.88 -0.69 -7.18
N GLY A 35 4.98 0.06 -6.54
CA GLY A 35 5.29 1.41 -6.09
C GLY A 35 4.38 1.93 -4.98
N TYR A 36 4.74 3.10 -4.47
CA TYR A 36 3.87 3.87 -3.60
C TYR A 36 2.88 4.67 -4.43
N PHE A 37 1.63 4.75 -3.97
CA PHE A 37 0.59 5.57 -4.61
C PHE A 37 -0.16 6.39 -3.58
N SER A 38 -0.77 7.51 -4.00
CA SER A 38 -1.50 8.41 -3.10
C SER A 38 -2.98 8.06 -3.06
N LEU A 39 -3.47 7.63 -1.89
CA LEU A 39 -4.92 7.39 -1.70
C LEU A 39 -5.72 8.69 -1.87
N ARG A 40 -5.11 9.84 -1.52
CA ARG A 40 -5.76 11.14 -1.72
C ARG A 40 -5.98 11.43 -3.21
N GLU A 41 -4.97 11.19 -4.04
CA GLU A 41 -5.08 11.40 -5.48
C GLU A 41 -6.15 10.46 -6.07
N LEU A 42 -6.15 9.19 -5.68
CA LEU A 42 -7.18 8.22 -6.08
C LEU A 42 -8.61 8.67 -5.70
N GLN A 43 -8.79 9.32 -4.54
CA GLN A 43 -10.09 9.86 -4.10
C GLN A 43 -10.55 11.09 -4.90
N GLU A 44 -9.63 11.83 -5.50
CA GLU A 44 -9.92 13.02 -6.32
C GLU A 44 -10.25 12.64 -7.78
N VAL A 45 -9.82 11.46 -8.24
CA VAL A 45 -10.13 10.95 -9.60
C VAL A 45 -11.63 10.79 -9.82
N ARG A 46 -12.10 11.21 -11.01
CA ARG A 46 -13.47 11.02 -11.49
C ARG A 46 -13.41 10.39 -12.88
N GLY A 47 -14.14 9.30 -13.08
CA GLY A 47 -14.26 8.62 -14.37
C GLY A 47 -15.14 9.39 -15.37
N ALA A 48 -15.33 8.83 -16.58
CA ALA A 48 -16.09 9.47 -17.65
C ALA A 48 -17.54 9.85 -17.28
N LEU A 49 -18.15 9.14 -16.34
CA LEU A 49 -19.50 9.42 -15.81
C LEU A 49 -19.48 10.26 -14.52
N GLY A 50 -18.34 10.82 -14.12
CA GLY A 50 -18.19 11.58 -12.87
C GLY A 50 -18.20 10.73 -11.60
N LEU A 51 -18.08 9.39 -11.72
CA LEU A 51 -18.03 8.48 -10.57
C LEU A 51 -16.61 8.38 -10.00
N PRO A 52 -16.45 8.26 -8.66
CA PRO A 52 -15.15 8.02 -8.03
C PRO A 52 -14.66 6.59 -8.27
N ILE A 53 -13.38 6.34 -7.98
CA ILE A 53 -12.82 4.99 -7.92
C ILE A 53 -13.49 4.21 -6.77
N GLU A 54 -13.85 2.96 -7.02
CA GLU A 54 -14.39 2.03 -6.00
C GLU A 54 -13.26 1.35 -5.23
N ARG A 55 -13.45 1.15 -3.93
CA ARG A 55 -12.51 0.43 -3.06
C ARG A 55 -13.19 -0.81 -2.51
N ASP A 56 -12.55 -1.96 -2.69
CA ASP A 56 -12.97 -3.20 -2.04
C ASP A 56 -12.70 -3.15 -0.52
N LEU A 57 -13.76 -3.32 0.26
CA LEU A 57 -13.72 -3.33 1.73
C LEU A 57 -13.46 -4.72 2.31
N TYR A 58 -13.64 -5.76 1.51
CA TYR A 58 -13.54 -7.17 1.91
C TYR A 58 -12.36 -7.88 1.24
N PHE A 59 -11.40 -7.10 0.73
CA PHE A 59 -10.21 -7.63 0.07
C PHE A 59 -9.46 -8.60 0.98
N GLU A 60 -9.28 -9.83 0.50
CA GLU A 60 -8.44 -10.84 1.14
C GLU A 60 -6.99 -10.72 0.63
N PRO A 61 -5.99 -10.56 1.53
CA PRO A 61 -4.60 -10.42 1.12
C PRO A 61 -4.13 -11.61 0.28
N THR A 62 -3.68 -11.32 -0.94
CA THR A 62 -3.16 -12.31 -1.90
C THR A 62 -1.72 -11.95 -2.26
N THR A 63 -0.86 -12.95 -2.47
CA THR A 63 0.54 -12.73 -2.84
C THR A 63 0.68 -12.39 -4.33
N LEU A 64 1.75 -11.68 -4.69
CA LEU A 64 2.04 -11.39 -6.10
C LEU A 64 2.22 -12.67 -6.95
N ALA A 65 2.67 -13.76 -6.34
CA ALA A 65 2.85 -15.04 -7.04
C ALA A 65 1.51 -15.73 -7.38
N GLU A 66 0.47 -15.53 -6.56
CA GLU A 66 -0.86 -16.10 -6.82
C GLU A 66 -1.63 -15.35 -7.90
N ILE A 67 -1.35 -14.05 -8.07
CA ILE A 67 -1.99 -13.22 -9.11
C ILE A 67 -1.22 -13.20 -10.44
N ARG A 68 0.09 -13.52 -10.43
CA ARG A 68 0.91 -13.66 -11.64
C ARG A 68 0.88 -15.11 -12.12
N GLY A 69 -0.05 -15.41 -13.02
CA GLY A 69 -0.12 -16.67 -13.78
C GLY A 69 0.60 -16.56 -15.11
#